data_AF-A0A520HUG5-F1
#
_entry.id   AF-A0A520HUG5-F1
#
_cell.length_a   1.000
_cell.length_b   1.000
_cell.length_c   1.000
_cell.angle_alpha   90.00
_cell.angle_beta   90.00
_cell.angle_gamma   90.00
#
_symmetry.space_group_name_H-M   'P 1'
#
loop_
_entity.id
_entity.type
_entity.pdbx_description
1 polymer ?
#
loop_
_entity_poly.entity_id
_entity_poly.type
_entity_poly.pdbx_seq_one_letter_code
_entity_poly.pdbx_strand_id
1 'polypeptide(L)' 'MLTSIKGTYENGQITLDEKPPINHKVRVIVTILDEVEKPKIQFGRMKGNFWISEQFNDPIEDLKDYM' A
#
# COMPACT_ATOMS: atom_id res chain seq x y z
N MET A 1 -29.41 8.30 -6.11
CA MET A 1 -27.99 8.62 -6.39
C MET A 1 -27.19 8.26 -5.17
N LEU A 2 -26.04 7.59 -5.32
CA LEU A 2 -25.12 7.35 -4.20
C LEU A 2 -24.20 8.56 -4.07
N THR A 3 -24.05 9.06 -2.85
CA THR A 3 -23.21 10.22 -2.54
C THR A 3 -22.27 9.83 -1.42
N SER A 4 -20.97 9.93 -1.68
CA SER A 4 -19.93 9.72 -0.67
C SER A 4 -19.50 11.07 -0.13
N ILE A 5 -19.47 11.21 1.19
CA ILE A 5 -19.10 12.44 1.89
C ILE A 5 -17.91 12.11 2.78
N LYS A 6 -16.90 12.99 2.77
CA LYS A 6 -15.74 12.85 3.64
C LYS A 6 -16.06 13.31 5.05
N GLY A 7 -15.35 12.73 5.99
CA GLY A 7 -15.45 13.08 7.39
C GLY A 7 -14.29 12.50 8.17
N THR A 8 -14.15 13.00 9.39
CA THR A 8 -13.14 12.56 10.34
C THR A 8 -13.79 11.67 11.40
N TYR A 9 -13.13 10.55 11.72
CA TYR A 9 -13.51 9.71 12.84
C TYR A 9 -12.55 9.98 14.02
N GLU A 10 -13.10 10.36 15.16
CA GLU A 10 -12.33 10.62 16.38
C GLU A 10 -13.14 10.14 17.60
N ASN A 11 -12.53 9.31 18.46
CA ASN A 11 -13.10 8.86 19.74
C ASN A 11 -14.53 8.27 19.64
N GLY A 12 -14.86 7.55 18.57
CA GLY A 12 -16.20 6.98 18.37
C GLY A 12 -17.22 7.92 17.71
N GLN A 13 -16.83 9.16 17.42
CA GLN A 13 -17.67 10.15 16.76
C GLN A 13 -17.20 10.36 15.31
N ILE A 14 -18.17 10.44 14.39
CA ILE A 14 -17.93 10.78 12.99
C ILE A 14 -18.41 12.21 12.77
N THR A 15 -17.52 13.08 12.32
CA THR A 15 -17.84 14.46 11.92
C THR A 15 -17.73 14.56 10.41
N LEU A 16 -18.82 14.93 9.74
CA LEU A 16 -18.83 15.14 8.29
C LEU A 16 -18.24 16.50 7.96
N ASP A 17 -17.38 16.55 6.93
CA ASP A 17 -16.76 17.81 6.50
C ASP A 17 -17.75 18.68 5.72
N GLU A 18 -18.78 18.06 5.12
CA GLU A 18 -19.79 18.71 4.31
C GLU A 18 -21.19 18.23 4.67
N LYS A 19 -22.17 19.11 4.46
CA LYS A 19 -23.58 18.79 4.67
C LYS A 19 -24.11 17.96 3.48
N PRO A 20 -24.67 16.76 3.72
CA PRO A 20 -25.33 16.00 2.66
C PRO A 20 -26.53 16.78 2.09
N PRO A 21 -26.75 16.77 0.77
CA PRO A 21 -27.93 17.37 0.15
C PRO A 21 -29.19 16.49 0.33
N ILE A 22 -29.43 16.01 1.55
CA ILE A 22 -30.52 15.08 1.88
C ILE A 22 -31.31 15.65 3.06
N ASN A 23 -32.60 15.94 2.84
CA ASN A 23 -33.45 16.63 3.81
C ASN A 23 -34.47 15.69 4.49
N HIS A 24 -34.31 14.38 4.35
CA HIS A 24 -35.21 13.37 4.92
C HIS A 24 -34.42 12.21 5.54
N LYS A 25 -35.09 11.39 6.35
CA LYS A 25 -34.47 10.24 7.02
C LYS A 25 -34.09 9.17 6.01
N VAL A 26 -32.81 8.79 5.99
CA VAL A 26 -32.25 7.76 5.10
C VAL A 26 -31.31 6.84 5.86
N ARG A 27 -31.08 5.64 5.32
CA ARG A 27 -30.03 4.73 5.81
C ARG A 27 -28.70 5.15 5.20
N VAL A 28 -27.64 5.12 6.00
CA VAL A 28 -26.27 5.45 5.58
C VAL A 28 -25.36 4.27 5.84
N ILE A 29 -24.32 4.14 5.00
CA ILE A 29 -23.24 3.16 5.17
C ILE A 29 -21.97 3.99 5.40
N VAL A 30 -21.23 3.65 6.46
CA VAL A 30 -19.95 4.29 6.79
C VAL A 30 -18.83 3.36 6.35
N THR A 31 -17.93 3.86 5.52
CA THR A 31 -16.72 3.17 5.11
C THR A 31 -15.52 3.83 5.77
N ILE A 32 -14.80 3.10 6.61
CA ILE A 32 -13.59 3.58 7.28
C ILE A 32 -12.39 3.20 6.41
N LEU A 33 -11.63 4.19 5.98
CA LEU A 33 -10.40 4.01 5.21
C LEU A 33 -9.23 4.16 6.18
N ASP A 34 -8.81 3.05 6.79
CA ASP A 34 -7.61 3.00 7.62
C ASP A 34 -6.40 2.69 6.75
N GLU A 35 -5.63 3.73 6.41
CA GLU A 35 -4.37 3.56 5.69
C GLU A 35 -3.32 3.03 6.67
N VAL A 36 -3.19 1.69 6.73
CA VAL A 36 -2.10 1.06 7.47
C VAL A 36 -0.78 1.62 6.95
N GLU A 37 -0.03 2.31 7.80
CA GLU A 37 1.31 2.80 7.46
C GLU A 37 2.15 1.62 6.96
N LYS A 38 2.40 1.58 5.65
CA LYS A 38 3.27 0.55 5.08
C LYS A 38 4.66 0.77 5.67
N PRO A 39 5.34 -0.30 6.13
CA PRO A 39 6.69 -0.15 6.67
C PRO A 39 7.56 0.52 5.60
N LYS A 40 8.18 1.66 5.97
CA LYS A 40 9.12 2.35 5.10
C LYS A 40 10.31 1.42 4.84
N ILE A 41 10.34 0.80 3.66
CA ILE A 41 11.45 -0.07 3.24
C ILE A 41 12.67 0.84 3.06
N GLN A 42 13.68 0.68 3.92
CA GLN A 42 14.96 1.36 3.75
C GLN A 42 15.76 0.66 2.65
N PHE A 43 15.93 1.34 1.51
CA PHE A 43 16.79 0.88 0.43
C PHE A 43 18.23 0.68 0.95
N GLY A 44 18.90 -0.37 0.49
CA GLY A 44 20.29 -0.64 0.84
C GLY A 44 20.53 -1.34 2.18
N ARG A 45 19.48 -1.78 2.90
CA ARG A 45 19.62 -2.60 4.14
C ARG A 45 20.45 -3.88 3.96
N MET A 46 20.55 -4.40 2.74
CA MET A 46 21.33 -5.59 2.41
C MET A 46 22.72 -5.27 1.83
N LYS A 47 23.11 -3.99 1.74
CA LYS A 47 24.41 -3.61 1.18
C LYS A 47 25.53 -4.20 2.04
N GLY A 48 26.36 -5.06 1.44
CA GLY A 48 27.46 -5.75 2.12
C GLY A 48 27.07 -7.04 2.86
N ASN A 49 25.77 -7.39 2.88
CA ASN A 49 25.27 -8.63 3.50
C ASN A 49 25.05 -9.76 2.49
N PHE A 50 25.52 -9.59 1.25
CA PHE A 50 25.49 -10.64 0.24
C PHE A 50 26.93 -10.98 -0.15
N TRP A 51 27.20 -12.27 -0.26
CA TRP A 51 28.43 -12.80 -0.82
C TRP A 51 28.10 -13.38 -2.20
N ILE A 52 28.96 -13.10 -3.17
CA ILE A 52 28.89 -13.65 -4.51
C ILE A 52 30.08 -14.59 -4.70
N SER A 53 29.86 -15.72 -5.35
CA SER A 53 30.95 -16.65 -5.67
C SER A 53 31.97 -15.97 -6.57
N GLU A 54 33.25 -16.27 -6.38
CA GLU A 54 34.32 -15.76 -7.24
C GLU A 54 34.14 -16.19 -8.70
N GLN A 55 33.47 -17.33 -8.92
CA GLN A 55 33.16 -17.96 -10.20
C GLN A 55 31.85 -17.47 -10.82
N PHE A 56 31.17 -16.47 -10.26
CA PHE A 56 29.85 -16.06 -10.76
C PHE A 56 29.87 -15.60 -12.22
N ASN A 57 30.99 -15.00 -12.65
CA ASN A 57 31.17 -14.55 -14.04
C ASN A 57 31.81 -15.61 -14.93
N ASP A 58 32.07 -16.80 -14.42
CA ASP A 58 32.70 -17.85 -15.21
C ASP A 58 31.73 -18.31 -16.31
N PRO A 59 32.24 -18.63 -17.52
CA PRO A 59 31.40 -19.12 -18.61
C PRO A 59 30.69 -20.42 -18.20
N ILE A 60 29.38 -20.46 -18.36
CA ILE A 60 28.59 -21.67 -18.10
C ILE A 60 28.82 -22.62 -19.28
N GLU A 61 29.57 -23.70 -19.05
CA GLU A 61 29.90 -24.68 -20.10
C GLU A 61 28.66 -25.33 -20.71
N ASP A 62 27.63 -25.56 -19.90
CA ASP A 62 26.36 -26.19 -20.31
C ASP A 62 25.56 -25.34 -21.32
N LEU A 63 25.89 -24.05 -21.48
CA LEU A 63 25.23 -23.16 -22.44
C LEU A 63 26.03 -22.98 -23.74
N LYS A 64 27.21 -23.59 -23.87
CA LYS A 64 28.05 -23.49 -25.08
C LYS A 64 27.36 -24.01 -26.34
N ASP A 65 26.50 -25.02 -26.19
CA ASP A 65 25.75 -25.61 -27.31
C ASP A 65 24.58 -24.73 -27.79
N TYR A 66 24.27 -23.64 -27.07
CA TYR A 66 23.12 -22.76 -27.30
C TYR A 66 23.49 -21.29 -27.60
N MET A 67 24.78 -20.94 -27.59
CA MET A 67 25.32 -19.61 -27.95
C MET A 67 26.13 -19.69 -29.24
#